data_AF-A0A941KC30-F1
#
_entry.id   AF-A0A941KC30-F1
#
_cell.length_a   1.000
_cell.length_b   1.000
_cell.length_c   1.000
_cell.angle_alpha   90.00
_cell.angle_beta   90.00
_cell.angle_gamma   90.00
#
_symmetry.space_group_name_H-M   'P 1'
#
loop_
_entity.id
_entity.type
_entity.pdbx_description
1 polymer ?
#
loop_
_entity_poly.entity_id
_entity_poly.type
_entity_poly.pdbx_seq_one_letter_code
_entity_poly.pdbx_strand_id
1 'polypeptide(L)'
;MPGVEETRVHPETGGTLVRGVRTVTLTFRSQSETVDLPGWYPADDPTADQGVHDARDMQVSDRAINTMKAREIGVMTPGQVRSVRKKLKLSQRDAGRLIGGGPNAFQKYESGDVVLSKAADTALRLLSNNPKRLDELLSEQHIA
;
A
#
# COMPACT_ATOMS: atom_id res chain seq x y z
N MET A 1 1.56 -29.84 17.84
CA MET A 1 0.31 -29.13 18.20
C MET A 1 -0.44 -28.93 16.91
N PRO A 2 -1.50 -29.72 16.63
CA PRO A 2 -2.30 -29.52 15.43
C PRO A 2 -2.98 -28.15 15.54
N GLY A 3 -2.85 -27.33 14.50
CA GLY A 3 -3.33 -25.95 14.47
C GLY A 3 -4.83 -25.92 14.73
N VAL A 4 -5.26 -25.17 15.74
CA VAL A 4 -6.66 -24.94 16.02
C VAL A 4 -7.25 -24.26 14.78
N GLU A 5 -8.20 -24.91 14.12
CA GLU A 5 -8.97 -24.28 13.05
C GLU A 5 -9.68 -23.06 13.65
N GLU A 6 -9.19 -21.86 13.33
CA GLU A 6 -9.82 -20.62 13.78
C GLU A 6 -11.14 -20.43 13.02
N THR A 7 -12.23 -20.76 13.70
CA THR A 7 -13.59 -20.61 13.19
C THR A 7 -14.29 -19.40 13.79
N ARG A 8 -15.14 -18.73 13.00
CA ARG A 8 -16.04 -17.65 13.45
C ARG A 8 -17.46 -17.90 12.92
N VAL A 9 -18.47 -17.29 13.56
CA VAL A 9 -19.86 -17.35 13.09
C VAL A 9 -20.13 -16.16 12.18
N HIS A 10 -20.72 -16.41 11.01
CA HIS A 10 -21.12 -15.37 10.08
C HIS A 10 -22.24 -14.51 10.70
N PRO A 11 -22.12 -13.17 10.72
CA PRO A 11 -23.07 -12.30 11.42
C PRO A 11 -24.48 -12.30 10.81
N GLU A 12 -24.60 -12.47 9.48
CA GLU A 12 -25.91 -12.45 8.80
C GLU A 12 -26.54 -13.84 8.61
N THR A 13 -25.75 -14.86 8.22
CA THR A 13 -26.26 -16.20 7.90
C THR A 13 -26.16 -17.20 9.06
N GLY A 14 -25.38 -16.89 10.12
CA GLY A 14 -25.10 -17.81 11.22
C GLY A 14 -24.22 -19.00 10.84
N GLY A 15 -23.71 -19.05 9.60
CA GLY A 15 -22.84 -20.12 9.11
C GLY A 15 -21.46 -20.14 9.77
N THR A 16 -20.79 -21.29 9.71
CA THR A 16 -19.40 -21.42 10.20
C THR A 16 -18.43 -20.93 9.14
N LEU A 17 -17.58 -19.99 9.52
CA LEU A 17 -16.51 -19.46 8.69
C LEU A 17 -15.16 -19.98 9.18
N VAL A 18 -14.30 -20.35 8.26
CA VAL A 18 -12.93 -20.80 8.55
C VAL A 18 -11.96 -19.73 8.05
N ARG A 19 -10.91 -19.48 8.83
CA ARG A 19 -9.83 -18.60 8.41
C ARG A 19 -9.19 -19.13 7.12
N GLY A 20 -9.11 -18.30 6.09
CA GLY A 20 -8.56 -18.68 4.80
C GLY A 20 -8.08 -17.48 3.99
N VAL A 21 -7.62 -17.78 2.77
CA VAL A 21 -7.26 -16.79 1.76
C VAL A 21 -8.04 -17.12 0.49
N ARG A 22 -8.59 -16.09 -0.15
CA ARG A 22 -9.29 -16.21 -1.43
C ARG A 22 -8.73 -15.21 -2.41
N THR A 23 -8.52 -15.67 -3.64
CA THR A 23 -8.04 -14.83 -4.73
C THR A 23 -9.23 -14.07 -5.30
N VAL A 24 -9.24 -12.75 -5.10
CA VAL A 24 -10.31 -11.85 -5.55
C VAL A 24 -9.79 -10.89 -6.62
N THR A 25 -10.63 -10.59 -7.61
CA THR A 25 -10.30 -9.58 -8.62
C THR A 25 -10.94 -8.26 -8.24
N LEU A 26 -10.10 -7.29 -7.90
CA LEU A 26 -10.53 -5.93 -7.56
C LEU A 26 -10.52 -5.09 -8.82
N THR A 27 -11.62 -4.37 -9.07
CA THR A 27 -11.75 -3.45 -10.19
C THR A 27 -11.83 -2.02 -9.69
N PHE A 28 -10.99 -1.15 -10.23
CA PHE A 28 -11.04 0.29 -10.00
C PHE A 28 -10.98 1.02 -11.35
N ARG A 29 -12.09 1.64 -11.75
CA ARG A 29 -12.27 2.25 -13.08
C ARG A 29 -12.00 1.23 -14.20
N SER A 30 -11.05 1.51 -15.09
CA SER A 30 -10.65 0.62 -16.19
C SER A 30 -9.54 -0.36 -15.80
N GLN A 31 -9.10 -0.35 -14.54
CA GLN A 31 -8.05 -1.22 -14.04
C GLN A 31 -8.65 -2.36 -13.23
N SER A 32 -8.06 -3.55 -13.38
CA SER A 32 -8.36 -4.71 -12.54
C SER A 32 -7.06 -5.34 -12.06
N GLU A 33 -7.03 -5.76 -10.80
CA GLU A 33 -5.89 -6.42 -10.18
C GLU A 33 -6.38 -7.58 -9.30
N THR A 34 -5.74 -8.72 -9.44
CA THR A 34 -6.07 -9.92 -8.66
C THR A 34 -5.20 -9.95 -7.41
N VAL A 35 -5.82 -10.09 -6.24
CA VAL A 35 -5.13 -10.14 -4.95
C VAL A 35 -5.59 -11.32 -4.11
N ASP A 36 -4.67 -11.84 -3.31
CA ASP A 36 -4.96 -12.87 -2.33
C ASP A 36 -5.46 -12.21 -1.04
N LEU A 37 -6.78 -12.20 -0.87
CA LEU A 37 -7.43 -11.55 0.26
C LEU A 37 -7.58 -12.56 1.41
N PRO A 38 -6.91 -12.33 2.55
CA PRO A 38 -7.17 -13.10 3.76
C PRO A 38 -8.54 -12.74 4.33
N GLY A 39 -9.17 -13.67 5.04
CA GLY A 39 -10.46 -13.43 5.69
C GLY A 39 -11.02 -14.70 6.33
N TRP A 40 -12.30 -14.65 6.68
CA TRP A 40 -13.08 -15.78 7.16
C TRP A 40 -14.14 -16.10 6.12
N TYR A 41 -14.07 -17.31 5.55
CA TYR A 41 -14.93 -17.73 4.46
C TYR A 41 -15.68 -19.02 4.83
N PRO A 42 -16.89 -19.24 4.30
CA PRO A 42 -17.50 -20.56 4.33
C PRO A 42 -16.60 -21.60 3.63
N ALA A 43 -16.65 -22.84 4.09
CA ALA A 43 -15.84 -23.93 3.50
C ALA A 43 -16.20 -24.20 2.03
N ASP A 44 -17.43 -23.89 1.65
CA ASP A 44 -18.06 -24.12 0.35
C ASP A 44 -18.19 -22.83 -0.50
N ASP A 45 -17.53 -21.73 -0.12
CA ASP A 45 -17.56 -20.47 -0.87
C ASP A 45 -16.28 -20.28 -1.74
N PRO A 46 -16.34 -20.57 -3.05
CA PRO A 46 -15.27 -20.28 -3.99
C PRO A 46 -15.30 -18.85 -4.51
N THR A 47 -16.41 -18.11 -4.37
CA THR A 47 -16.54 -16.74 -4.91
C THR A 47 -16.06 -15.68 -3.94
N ALA A 48 -15.88 -16.04 -2.65
CA ALA A 48 -15.45 -15.17 -1.56
C ALA A 48 -16.46 -14.06 -1.21
N ASP A 49 -17.68 -14.15 -1.74
CA ASP A 49 -18.73 -13.13 -1.59
C ASP A 49 -19.31 -13.11 -0.17
N GLN A 50 -19.23 -14.24 0.56
CA GLN A 50 -19.69 -14.35 1.96
C GLN A 50 -18.51 -14.24 2.95
N GLY A 51 -17.40 -13.65 2.51
CA GLY A 51 -16.22 -13.45 3.33
C GLY A 51 -16.39 -12.33 4.36
N VAL A 52 -16.07 -12.61 5.61
CA VAL A 52 -15.91 -11.58 6.66
C VAL A 52 -14.42 -11.22 6.76
N HIS A 53 -14.11 -9.94 6.94
CA HIS A 53 -12.75 -9.43 6.90
C HIS A 53 -12.50 -8.47 8.07
N ASP A 54 -11.37 -8.60 8.75
CA ASP A 54 -10.95 -7.64 9.77
C ASP A 54 -10.22 -6.46 9.09
N ALA A 55 -10.05 -5.36 9.80
CA ALA A 55 -9.36 -4.17 9.26
C ALA A 55 -7.95 -4.47 8.72
N ARG A 56 -7.24 -5.45 9.29
CA ARG A 56 -5.91 -5.88 8.83
C ARG A 56 -5.97 -6.63 7.50
N ASP A 57 -7.03 -7.39 7.28
CA ASP A 57 -7.21 -8.19 6.07
C ASP A 57 -7.53 -7.28 4.88
N MET A 58 -8.38 -6.30 5.10
CA MET A 58 -8.73 -5.26 4.11
C MET A 58 -7.54 -4.39 3.69
N GLN A 59 -6.42 -4.37 4.44
CA GLN A 59 -5.21 -3.65 4.00
C GLN A 59 -4.68 -4.19 2.67
N VAL A 60 -4.88 -5.47 2.36
CA VAL A 60 -4.43 -6.05 1.08
C VAL A 60 -5.19 -5.42 -0.07
N SER A 61 -6.53 -5.40 0.02
CA SER A 61 -7.37 -4.77 -0.99
C SER A 61 -7.17 -3.26 -1.07
N ASP A 62 -7.04 -2.58 0.07
CA ASP A 62 -6.84 -1.13 0.13
C ASP A 62 -5.54 -0.71 -0.56
N ARG A 63 -4.45 -1.46 -0.34
CA ARG A 63 -3.14 -1.22 -0.99
C ARG A 63 -3.20 -1.43 -2.49
N ALA A 64 -3.92 -2.45 -2.95
CA ALA A 64 -4.12 -2.69 -4.38
C ALA A 64 -4.94 -1.58 -5.02
N ILE A 65 -6.05 -1.17 -4.38
CA ILE A 65 -6.86 -0.03 -4.83
C ILE A 65 -6.05 1.27 -4.86
N ASN A 66 -5.23 1.54 -3.84
CA ASN A 66 -4.37 2.71 -3.81
C ASN A 66 -3.30 2.68 -4.90
N THR A 67 -2.79 1.50 -5.25
CA THR A 67 -1.88 1.32 -6.39
C THR A 67 -2.57 1.63 -7.71
N MET A 68 -3.81 1.14 -7.91
CA MET A 68 -4.61 1.48 -9.09
C MET A 68 -4.93 2.98 -9.15
N LYS A 69 -5.29 3.60 -8.02
CA LYS A 69 -5.47 5.06 -7.91
C LYS A 69 -4.20 5.82 -8.29
N ALA A 70 -3.03 5.39 -7.85
CA ALA A 70 -1.75 6.01 -8.18
C ALA A 70 -1.49 6.00 -9.69
N ARG A 71 -1.71 4.84 -10.34
CA ARG A 71 -1.62 4.69 -11.80
C ARG A 71 -2.61 5.62 -12.53
N GLU A 72 -3.85 5.68 -12.03
CA GLU A 72 -4.92 6.50 -12.62
C GLU A 72 -4.59 8.00 -12.63
N ILE A 73 -4.07 8.52 -11.51
CA ILE A 73 -3.74 9.94 -11.38
C ILE A 73 -2.32 10.28 -11.88
N GLY A 74 -1.58 9.28 -12.38
CA GLY A 74 -0.24 9.44 -12.96
C GLY A 74 0.89 9.69 -11.97
N VAL A 75 0.72 9.38 -10.68
CA VAL A 75 1.79 9.47 -9.68
C VAL A 75 2.52 8.14 -9.54
N MET A 76 3.74 8.15 -8.98
CA MET A 76 4.50 6.94 -8.73
C MET A 76 3.75 5.94 -7.85
N THR A 77 3.81 4.66 -8.24
CA THR A 77 3.33 3.54 -7.42
C THR A 77 4.24 3.29 -6.22
N PRO A 78 3.78 2.57 -5.18
CA PRO A 78 4.60 2.25 -4.00
C PRO A 78 5.97 1.65 -4.33
N GLY A 79 6.03 0.76 -5.32
CA GLY A 79 7.28 0.16 -5.80
C GLY A 79 8.21 1.15 -6.51
N GLN A 80 7.66 2.09 -7.28
CA GLN A 80 8.43 3.15 -7.93
C GLN A 80 9.00 4.14 -6.91
N VAL A 81 8.21 4.54 -5.91
CA VAL A 81 8.67 5.40 -4.81
C VAL A 81 9.86 4.77 -4.09
N ARG A 82 9.76 3.49 -3.72
CA ARG A 82 10.86 2.75 -3.10
C ARG A 82 12.11 2.73 -3.97
N SER A 83 11.94 2.47 -5.26
CA SER A 83 13.05 2.39 -6.22
C SER A 83 13.77 3.72 -6.37
N VAL A 84 13.03 4.82 -6.51
CA VAL A 84 13.59 6.17 -6.59
C VAL A 84 14.28 6.57 -5.30
N ARG A 85 13.65 6.34 -4.13
CA ARG A 85 14.28 6.64 -2.84
C ARG A 85 15.61 5.91 -2.67
N LYS A 86 15.64 4.61 -3.00
CA LYS A 86 16.88 3.80 -2.95
C LYS A 86 17.93 4.32 -3.92
N LYS A 87 17.55 4.75 -5.13
CA LYS A 87 18.45 5.40 -6.09
C LYS A 87 19.08 6.68 -5.52
N LEU A 88 18.31 7.45 -4.76
CA LEU A 88 18.75 8.65 -4.05
C LEU A 88 19.53 8.36 -2.75
N LYS A 89 19.70 7.08 -2.37
CA LYS A 89 20.38 6.64 -1.14
C LYS A 89 19.79 7.23 0.15
N LEU A 90 18.49 7.53 0.15
CA LEU A 90 17.79 8.07 1.31
C LEU A 90 17.15 6.97 2.14
N SER A 91 17.18 7.11 3.47
CA SER A 91 16.28 6.34 4.34
C SER A 91 14.84 6.84 4.19
N GLN A 92 13.84 6.07 4.62
CA GLN A 92 12.44 6.53 4.59
C GLN A 92 12.25 7.78 5.45
N ARG A 93 12.94 7.85 6.60
CA ARG A 93 12.91 8.98 7.50
C ARG A 93 13.55 10.23 6.88
N ASP A 94 14.70 10.07 6.23
CA ASP A 94 15.39 11.19 5.57
C ASP A 94 14.58 11.69 4.38
N ALA A 95 14.01 10.79 3.59
CA ALA A 95 13.12 11.16 2.50
C ALA A 95 11.90 11.93 3.02
N GLY A 96 11.27 11.49 4.11
CA GLY A 96 10.15 12.21 4.73
C GLY A 96 10.51 13.57 5.33
N ARG A 97 11.76 13.74 5.77
CA ARG A 97 12.30 15.03 6.25
C ARG A 97 12.63 15.98 5.10
N LEU A 98 13.33 15.50 4.07
CA LEU A 98 13.87 16.31 2.97
C LEU A 98 12.82 16.64 1.91
N ILE A 99 11.98 15.66 1.55
CA ILE A 99 10.94 15.82 0.53
C ILE A 99 9.62 16.28 1.18
N GLY A 100 9.43 15.97 2.46
CA GLY A 100 8.26 16.35 3.24
C GLY A 100 7.28 15.21 3.49
N GLY A 101 6.18 15.52 4.18
CA GLY A 101 5.19 14.56 4.66
C GLY A 101 5.48 13.99 6.05
N GLY A 102 6.64 14.30 6.63
CA GLY A 102 7.04 13.85 7.96
C GLY A 102 7.70 12.47 7.97
N PRO A 103 8.21 12.03 9.12
CA PRO A 103 9.14 10.90 9.22
C PRO A 103 8.55 9.55 8.74
N ASN A 104 7.22 9.41 8.75
CA ASN A 104 6.52 8.17 8.43
C ASN A 104 5.83 8.20 7.05
N ALA A 105 5.95 9.28 6.28
CA ALA A 105 5.26 9.40 5.01
C ALA A 105 5.73 8.35 4.00
N PHE A 106 7.04 8.18 3.83
CA PHE A 106 7.61 7.23 2.88
C PHE A 106 7.31 5.77 3.26
N GLN A 107 7.14 5.46 4.54
CA GLN A 107 6.65 4.15 4.96
C GLN A 107 5.23 3.89 4.44
N LYS A 108 4.32 4.88 4.55
CA LYS A 108 2.94 4.78 4.06
C LYS A 108 2.84 4.77 2.54
N TYR A 109 3.66 5.57 1.86
CA TYR A 109 3.72 5.59 0.40
C TYR A 109 4.26 4.26 -0.16
N GLU A 110 5.33 3.72 0.43
CA GLU A 110 5.93 2.46 -0.06
C GLU A 110 5.16 1.19 0.32
N SER A 111 4.35 1.24 1.37
CA SER A 111 3.43 0.15 1.70
C SER A 111 2.16 0.19 0.86
N GLY A 112 1.83 1.33 0.23
CA GLY A 112 0.57 1.53 -0.46
C GLY A 112 -0.60 1.87 0.46
N ASP A 113 -0.35 2.10 1.75
CA ASP A 113 -1.37 2.52 2.71
C ASP A 113 -1.95 3.89 2.34
N VAL A 114 -1.15 4.74 1.68
CA VAL A 114 -1.56 6.07 1.21
C VAL A 114 -1.01 6.33 -0.19
N VAL A 115 -1.82 6.96 -1.05
CA VAL A 115 -1.39 7.41 -2.38
C VAL A 115 -0.40 8.57 -2.25
N LEU A 116 0.69 8.51 -3.02
CA LEU A 116 1.70 9.56 -3.06
C LEU A 116 1.10 10.92 -3.40
N SER A 117 1.50 11.97 -2.67
CA SER A 117 1.07 13.33 -2.98
C SER A 117 1.72 13.82 -4.28
N LYS A 118 1.01 14.67 -5.04
CA LYS A 118 1.56 15.25 -6.29
C LYS A 118 2.86 16.02 -6.07
N ALA A 119 2.98 16.73 -4.94
CA ALA A 119 4.19 17.46 -4.59
C ALA A 119 5.38 16.51 -4.35
N ALA A 120 5.18 15.43 -3.58
CA ALA A 120 6.22 14.42 -3.35
C ALA A 120 6.60 13.67 -4.64
N ASP A 121 5.63 13.37 -5.52
CA ASP A 121 5.89 12.80 -6.84
C ASP A 121 6.78 13.71 -7.69
N THR A 122 6.43 15.00 -7.77
CA THR A 122 7.20 16.00 -8.52
C THR A 122 8.63 16.11 -8.00
N ALA A 123 8.79 16.22 -6.68
CA ALA A 123 10.11 16.29 -6.05
C ALA A 123 10.94 15.02 -6.31
N LEU A 124 10.34 13.83 -6.17
CA LEU A 124 11.01 12.56 -6.45
C LEU A 124 11.44 12.45 -7.91
N ARG A 125 10.63 12.91 -8.88
CA ARG A 125 11.01 12.93 -10.31
C ARG A 125 12.19 13.86 -10.56
N LEU A 126 12.12 15.08 -10.04
CA LEU A 126 13.20 16.07 -10.19
C LEU A 126 14.52 15.57 -9.60
N LEU A 127 14.49 15.04 -8.38
CA LEU A 127 15.65 14.47 -7.72
C LEU A 127 16.15 13.20 -8.42
N SER A 128 15.25 12.33 -8.89
CA SER A 128 15.64 11.13 -9.65
C SER A 128 16.36 11.47 -10.96
N ASN A 129 15.96 12.57 -11.61
CA ASN A 129 16.56 13.05 -12.85
C ASN A 129 17.94 13.68 -12.61
N ASN A 130 18.12 14.41 -11.51
CA ASN A 130 19.42 14.95 -11.12
C ASN A 130 19.68 14.75 -9.62
N PRO A 131 20.24 13.58 -9.23
CA PRO A 131 20.47 13.26 -7.82
C PRO A 131 21.41 14.22 -7.08
N LYS A 132 22.27 14.96 -7.80
CA LYS A 132 23.18 15.96 -7.20
C LYS A 132 22.43 17.13 -6.56
N ARG A 133 21.19 17.41 -6.99
CA ARG A 133 20.37 18.48 -6.41
C ARG A 133 19.88 18.15 -5.00
N LEU A 134 20.10 16.92 -4.53
CA LEU A 134 19.86 16.59 -3.13
C LEU A 134 20.71 17.47 -2.19
N ASP A 135 21.89 17.89 -2.63
CA ASP A 135 22.79 18.79 -1.87
C ASP A 135 22.14 20.16 -1.62
N GLU A 136 21.29 20.65 -2.54
CA GLU A 136 20.53 21.89 -2.38
C GLU A 136 19.61 21.78 -1.15
N LEU A 137 18.86 20.67 -1.02
CA LEU A 137 17.96 20.43 0.12
C LEU A 137 18.70 20.18 1.44
N LEU A 138 19.88 19.56 1.39
CA LEU A 138 20.71 19.33 2.57
C LEU A 138 21.35 20.63 3.09
N SER A 139 21.67 21.57 2.18
CA SER A 139 22.26 22.86 2.52
C SER A 139 21.26 23.80 3.20
N GLU A 140 20.00 23.81 2.77
CA GLU A 140 18.93 24.64 3.36
C GLU A 140 18.57 24.21 4.79
N GLN A 141 18.68 22.91 5.09
CA GLN A 141 18.39 22.37 6.44
C GLN A 141 19.44 22.72 7.50
N HIS A 142 20.63 23.21 7.11
CA HIS A 142 21.66 23.68 8.05
C HIS A 142 21.49 25.16 8.44
N ILE A 143 20.57 25.88 7.79
CA ILE A 143 20.31 27.30 8.06
C ILE A 143 19.15 27.49 9.06
N ALA A 144 18.40 26.42 9.36
CA ALA A 144 17.24 26.43 10.27
C ALA A 144 17.55 25.86 11.66
#